data_AF-A0A7C4RU12-F1
#
_entry.id   AF-A0A7C4RU12-F1
#
_cell.length_a   1.000
_cell.length_b   1.000
_cell.length_c   1.000
_cell.angle_alpha   90.00
_cell.angle_beta   90.00
_cell.angle_gamma   90.00
#
_symmetry.space_group_name_H-M   'P 1'
#
loop_
_entity.id
_entity.type
_entity.pdbx_description
1 polymer ?
#
loop_
_entity_poly.entity_id
_entity_poly.type
_entity_poly.pdbx_seq_one_letter_code
_entity_poly.pdbx_strand_id
1 'polypeptide(L)'
;MTQHGLTDISRIDSISNQLGYFEDASLKTIAKKCSKRIINENFGAICSESFIEPNFEELEIQILDLLQEQFEERVGRAISDELPHLSETEIDAHLDRLANHYRMEYREQIHSTTHAALKELKSRIKNLTKELKALKRKYTL
;
A
#
# COMPACT_ATOMS: atom_id res chain seq x y z
N MET A 1 -19.36 -31.54 7.70
CA MET A 1 -18.31 -30.54 7.40
C MET A 1 -17.06 -31.31 7.04
N THR A 2 -16.71 -31.32 5.76
CA THR A 2 -15.86 -32.32 5.09
C THR A 2 -14.37 -32.00 5.20
N GLN A 3 -13.52 -33.03 5.27
CA GLN A 3 -12.05 -32.96 5.41
C GLN A 3 -11.35 -32.02 4.40
N HIS A 4 -11.99 -31.71 3.26
CA HIS A 4 -11.51 -30.74 2.26
C HIS A 4 -11.40 -29.31 2.82
N GLY A 5 -12.38 -28.85 3.60
CA GLY A 5 -12.36 -27.47 4.12
C GLY A 5 -11.20 -27.21 5.10
N LEU A 6 -10.80 -28.21 5.88
CA LEU A 6 -9.66 -28.10 6.81
C LEU A 6 -8.31 -28.13 6.07
N THR A 7 -8.23 -28.86 4.95
CA THR A 7 -6.99 -28.96 4.16
C THR A 7 -6.78 -27.72 3.29
N ASP A 8 -7.85 -27.13 2.73
CA ASP A 8 -7.76 -25.90 1.95
C ASP A 8 -7.37 -24.70 2.82
N ILE A 9 -7.94 -24.56 4.03
CA ILE A 9 -7.52 -23.50 4.98
C ILE A 9 -6.03 -23.61 5.31
N SER A 10 -5.54 -24.82 5.61
CA SER A 10 -4.12 -25.02 5.93
C SER A 10 -3.19 -24.69 4.76
N ARG A 11 -3.64 -24.88 3.52
CA ARG A 11 -2.91 -24.53 2.30
C ARG A 11 -2.90 -23.01 2.08
N ILE A 12 -4.05 -22.35 2.21
CA ILE A 12 -4.16 -20.88 2.12
C ILE A 12 -3.23 -20.21 3.13
N ASP A 13 -3.22 -20.69 4.38
CA ASP A 13 -2.35 -20.15 5.43
C ASP A 13 -0.86 -20.41 5.08
N SER A 14 -0.53 -21.57 4.49
CA SER A 14 0.84 -21.86 4.01
C SER A 14 1.27 -20.95 2.86
N ILE A 15 0.42 -20.72 1.85
CA ILE A 15 0.71 -19.81 0.72
C ILE A 15 0.95 -18.40 1.24
N SER A 16 0.08 -17.94 2.16
CA SER A 16 0.18 -16.61 2.78
C SER A 16 1.49 -16.43 3.55
N ASN A 17 1.89 -17.45 4.33
CA ASN A 17 3.14 -17.46 5.07
C ASN A 17 4.39 -17.53 4.17
N GLN A 18 4.32 -18.25 3.05
CA GLN A 18 5.43 -18.39 2.12
C GLN A 18 5.65 -17.13 1.28
N LEU A 19 4.57 -16.49 0.84
CA LEU A 19 4.65 -15.31 -0.03
C LEU A 19 4.83 -14.00 0.73
N GLY A 20 4.50 -14.01 2.03
CA GLY A 20 4.79 -12.96 2.99
C GLY A 20 4.02 -11.67 2.74
N TYR A 21 3.36 -11.16 3.79
CA TYR A 21 2.68 -9.87 3.76
C TYR A 21 3.66 -8.68 3.88
N PHE A 22 4.72 -8.85 4.70
CA PHE A 22 5.62 -7.77 5.11
C PHE A 22 7.10 -8.19 5.04
N GLU A 23 7.66 -8.29 3.83
CA GLU A 23 9.12 -8.16 3.74
C GLU A 23 9.49 -6.67 3.89
N ASP A 24 10.50 -6.33 4.68
CA ASP A 24 10.95 -4.93 4.91
C ASP A 24 11.25 -4.16 3.60
N ALA A 25 11.62 -4.88 2.53
CA ALA A 25 11.81 -4.33 1.19
C ALA A 25 10.48 -3.85 0.55
N SER A 26 9.36 -4.47 0.91
CA SER A 26 8.01 -4.08 0.48
C SER A 26 7.60 -2.74 1.09
N LEU A 27 7.83 -2.51 2.39
CA LEU A 27 7.36 -1.30 3.07
C LEU A 27 8.00 0.00 2.58
N LYS A 28 9.31 0.00 2.31
CA LYS A 28 9.98 1.15 1.68
C LYS A 28 9.46 1.41 0.27
N THR A 29 9.12 0.35 -0.45
CA THR A 29 8.55 0.45 -1.81
C THR A 29 7.13 1.01 -1.76
N ILE A 30 6.32 0.56 -0.80
CA ILE A 30 4.97 1.05 -0.53
C ILE A 30 4.98 2.53 -0.15
N ALA A 31 5.87 2.96 0.76
CA ALA A 31 6.02 4.37 1.11
C ALA A 31 6.34 5.24 -0.12
N LYS A 32 7.25 4.79 -0.99
CA LYS A 32 7.57 5.50 -2.25
C LYS A 32 6.41 5.50 -3.24
N LYS A 33 5.70 4.37 -3.39
CA LYS A 33 4.52 4.24 -4.26
C LYS A 33 3.43 5.21 -3.80
N CYS A 34 3.17 5.26 -2.49
CA CYS A 34 2.24 6.19 -1.86
C CYS A 34 2.61 7.65 -2.13
N SER A 35 3.85 8.08 -1.80
CA SER A 35 4.26 9.47 -2.05
C SER A 35 4.17 9.85 -3.53
N LYS A 36 4.53 8.94 -4.45
CA LYS A 36 4.44 9.18 -5.89
C LYS A 36 2.98 9.31 -6.36
N ARG A 37 2.08 8.46 -5.86
CA ARG A 37 0.65 8.49 -6.17
C ARG A 37 0.04 9.83 -5.77
N ILE A 38 0.28 10.28 -4.54
CA ILE A 38 -0.20 11.58 -4.03
C ILE A 38 0.29 12.74 -4.89
N ILE A 39 1.59 12.77 -5.22
CA ILE A 39 2.17 13.82 -6.04
C ILE A 39 1.54 13.84 -7.44
N ASN A 40 1.34 12.68 -8.05
CA ASN A 40 0.76 12.59 -9.39
C ASN A 40 -0.70 13.05 -9.42
N GLU A 41 -1.51 12.57 -8.47
CA GLU A 41 -2.94 12.92 -8.36
C GLU A 41 -3.14 14.41 -8.05
N ASN A 42 -2.18 15.02 -7.34
CA ASN A 42 -2.27 16.42 -6.90
C ASN A 42 -1.29 17.36 -7.61
N PHE A 43 -0.70 16.93 -8.73
CA PHE A 43 0.37 17.68 -9.40
C PHE A 43 -0.05 19.12 -9.74
N GLY A 44 -1.27 19.29 -10.27
CA GLY A 44 -1.82 20.61 -10.58
C GLY A 44 -1.90 21.52 -9.35
N ALA A 45 -2.42 21.01 -8.22
CA ALA A 45 -2.53 21.74 -6.96
C ALA A 45 -1.15 22.11 -6.37
N ILE A 46 -0.16 21.22 -6.53
CA ILE A 46 1.23 21.48 -6.14
C ILE A 46 1.80 22.62 -6.99
N CYS A 47 1.57 22.61 -8.30
CA CYS A 47 2.01 23.66 -9.22
C CYS A 47 1.37 25.03 -8.93
N SER A 48 0.10 25.05 -8.51
CA SER A 48 -0.64 26.26 -8.14
C SER A 48 -0.45 26.69 -6.68
N GLU A 49 0.40 26.00 -5.91
CA GLU A 49 0.66 26.29 -4.48
C GLU A 49 -0.61 26.20 -3.60
N SER A 50 -1.60 25.43 -4.05
CA SER A 50 -2.88 25.20 -3.34
C SER A 50 -2.99 23.78 -2.77
N PHE A 51 -1.90 23.00 -2.83
CA PHE A 51 -1.86 21.64 -2.29
C PHE A 51 -1.91 21.65 -0.76
N ILE A 52 -2.80 20.82 -0.21
CA ILE A 52 -2.90 20.56 1.24
C ILE A 52 -2.24 19.22 1.50
N GLU A 53 -1.19 19.21 2.33
CA GLU A 53 -0.51 17.97 2.71
C GLU A 53 -1.47 17.05 3.48
N PRO A 54 -1.55 15.75 3.14
CA PRO A 54 -2.36 14.82 3.89
C PRO A 54 -1.79 14.68 5.31
N ASN A 55 -2.70 14.51 6.26
CA ASN A 55 -2.35 14.20 7.63
C ASN A 55 -1.89 12.74 7.76
N PHE A 56 -1.46 12.35 8.96
CA PHE A 56 -0.94 11.00 9.20
C PHE A 56 -1.99 9.91 8.94
N GLU A 57 -3.23 10.12 9.40
CA GLU A 57 -4.32 9.15 9.30
C GLU A 57 -4.73 8.94 7.83
N GLU A 58 -4.83 10.02 7.06
CA GLU A 58 -5.11 9.96 5.61
C GLU A 58 -4.01 9.20 4.86
N LEU A 59 -2.75 9.35 5.29
CA LEU A 59 -1.64 8.63 4.69
C LEU A 59 -1.60 7.16 5.11
N GLU A 60 -1.94 6.86 6.37
CA GLU A 60 -2.03 5.50 6.88
C GLU A 60 -3.06 4.69 6.11
N ILE A 61 -4.24 5.27 5.82
CA ILE A 61 -5.28 4.65 4.99
C ILE A 61 -4.72 4.30 3.61
N GLN A 62 -4.02 5.22 2.94
CA GLN A 62 -3.43 4.94 1.62
C GLN A 62 -2.33 3.88 1.67
N ILE A 63 -1.54 3.82 2.74
CA ILE A 63 -0.54 2.77 2.92
C ILE A 63 -1.23 1.41 3.09
N LEU A 64 -2.30 1.34 3.89
CA LEU A 64 -3.10 0.14 4.08
C LEU A 64 -3.74 -0.35 2.77
N ASP A 65 -4.28 0.57 1.96
CA ASP A 65 -4.86 0.25 0.65
C ASP A 65 -3.80 -0.31 -0.30
N LEU A 66 -2.61 0.30 -0.36
CA LEU A 66 -1.53 -0.19 -1.21
C LEU A 66 -0.99 -1.54 -0.75
N LEU A 67 -0.96 -1.79 0.57
CA LEU A 67 -0.61 -3.10 1.13
C LEU A 67 -1.65 -4.15 0.77
N GLN A 68 -2.93 -3.79 0.83
CA GLN A 68 -4.04 -4.66 0.43
C GLN A 68 -3.94 -5.02 -1.06
N GLU A 69 -3.78 -4.03 -1.94
CA GLU A 69 -3.59 -4.24 -3.39
C GLU A 69 -2.45 -5.23 -3.66
N GLN A 70 -1.30 -5.03 -3.00
CA GLN A 70 -0.14 -5.90 -3.19
C GLN A 70 -0.39 -7.33 -2.67
N PHE A 71 -1.15 -7.46 -1.59
CA PHE A 71 -1.48 -8.75 -1.00
C PHE A 71 -2.44 -9.53 -1.89
N GLU A 72 -3.50 -8.91 -2.39
CA GLU A 72 -4.44 -9.52 -3.33
C GLU A 72 -3.73 -9.96 -4.62
N GLU A 73 -2.87 -9.10 -5.19
CA GLU A 73 -2.13 -9.40 -6.41
C GLU A 73 -1.19 -10.62 -6.27
N ARG A 74 -0.56 -10.79 -5.10
CA ARG A 74 0.43 -11.87 -4.88
C ARG A 74 -0.21 -13.12 -4.30
N VAL A 75 -0.91 -12.98 -3.18
CA VAL A 75 -1.45 -14.10 -2.40
C VAL A 75 -2.79 -14.53 -2.97
N GLY A 76 -3.67 -13.60 -3.32
CA GLY A 76 -4.95 -13.93 -3.96
C GLY A 76 -4.75 -14.68 -5.27
N ARG A 77 -3.80 -14.24 -6.10
CA ARG A 77 -3.41 -14.94 -7.32
C ARG A 77 -2.86 -16.34 -7.06
N ALA A 78 -1.94 -16.49 -6.11
CA ALA A 78 -1.38 -17.81 -5.78
C ALA A 78 -2.43 -18.78 -5.23
N ILE A 79 -3.37 -18.29 -4.42
CA ILE A 79 -4.51 -19.09 -3.94
C ILE A 79 -5.39 -19.51 -5.11
N SER A 80 -5.71 -18.60 -6.03
CA SER A 80 -6.51 -18.91 -7.22
C SER A 80 -5.85 -19.96 -8.11
N ASP A 81 -4.53 -19.87 -8.28
CA ASP A 81 -3.75 -20.83 -9.09
C ASP A 81 -3.65 -22.21 -8.42
N GLU A 82 -3.46 -22.29 -7.08
CA GLU A 82 -3.31 -23.55 -6.35
C GLU A 82 -4.64 -24.23 -5.99
N LEU A 83 -5.71 -23.46 -5.81
CA LEU A 83 -7.03 -23.91 -5.37
C LEU A 83 -8.13 -23.41 -6.34
N PRO A 84 -8.13 -23.87 -7.61
CA PRO A 84 -9.05 -23.37 -8.65
C PRO A 84 -10.51 -23.77 -8.42
N HIS A 85 -10.78 -24.65 -7.46
CA HIS A 85 -12.13 -25.05 -7.07
C HIS A 85 -12.80 -24.07 -6.09
N LEU A 86 -12.03 -23.15 -5.49
CA LEU A 86 -12.58 -22.10 -4.65
C LEU A 86 -13.22 -21.01 -5.53
N SER A 87 -14.38 -20.53 -5.10
CA SER A 87 -14.99 -19.36 -5.73
C SER A 87 -14.22 -18.09 -5.36
N GLU A 88 -14.31 -17.07 -6.23
CA GLU A 88 -13.70 -15.74 -5.99
C GLU A 88 -14.17 -15.17 -4.64
N THR A 89 -15.45 -15.32 -4.30
CA THR A 89 -16.01 -14.84 -3.03
C THR A 89 -15.44 -15.54 -1.80
N GLU A 90 -15.08 -16.83 -1.91
CA GLU A 90 -14.41 -17.56 -0.82
C GLU A 90 -12.96 -17.10 -0.67
N ILE A 91 -12.26 -16.85 -1.78
CA ILE A 91 -10.89 -16.32 -1.79
C ILE A 91 -10.89 -14.93 -1.13
N ASP A 92 -11.78 -14.04 -1.54
CA ASP A 92 -11.89 -12.69 -0.99
C ASP A 92 -12.15 -12.70 0.52
N ALA A 93 -13.09 -13.52 0.99
CA ALA A 93 -13.39 -13.64 2.41
C ALA A 93 -12.17 -14.14 3.22
N HIS A 94 -11.36 -15.03 2.64
CA HIS A 94 -10.12 -15.49 3.26
C HIS A 94 -9.04 -14.42 3.28
N LEU A 95 -8.89 -13.67 2.19
CA LEU A 95 -7.94 -12.56 2.09
C LEU A 95 -8.28 -11.44 3.07
N ASP A 96 -9.56 -11.07 3.22
CA ASP A 96 -10.02 -10.08 4.19
C ASP A 96 -9.72 -10.46 5.63
N ARG A 97 -9.95 -11.74 5.98
CA ARG A 97 -9.61 -12.25 7.31
C ARG A 97 -8.11 -12.17 7.59
N LEU A 98 -7.29 -12.58 6.62
CA LEU A 98 -5.84 -12.53 6.73
C LEU A 98 -5.33 -11.09 6.82
N ALA A 99 -5.82 -10.20 5.97
CA ALA A 99 -5.48 -8.79 5.98
C ALA A 99 -5.77 -8.15 7.35
N ASN A 100 -6.92 -8.43 7.94
CA ASN A 100 -7.26 -7.94 9.28
C ASN A 100 -6.30 -8.47 10.37
N HIS A 101 -5.96 -9.75 10.31
CA HIS A 101 -4.98 -10.34 11.23
C HIS A 101 -3.62 -9.65 11.12
N TYR A 102 -3.12 -9.52 9.90
CA TYR A 102 -1.83 -8.91 9.60
C TYR A 102 -1.79 -7.41 9.93
N ARG A 103 -2.87 -6.67 9.73
CA ARG A 103 -2.97 -5.25 10.16
C ARG A 103 -2.76 -5.09 11.66
N MET A 104 -3.28 -6.02 12.47
CA MET A 104 -3.06 -5.96 13.92
C MET A 104 -1.64 -6.37 14.30
N GLU A 105 -1.13 -7.45 13.71
CA GLU A 105 0.19 -7.99 14.02
C GLU A 105 1.31 -7.01 13.64
N TYR A 106 1.18 -6.34 12.49
CA TYR A 106 2.21 -5.46 11.93
C TYR A 106 1.91 -3.96 12.09
N ARG A 107 1.05 -3.62 13.06
CA ARG A 107 0.59 -2.24 13.27
C ARG A 107 1.75 -1.25 13.46
N GLU A 108 2.77 -1.64 14.23
CA GLU A 108 3.93 -0.78 14.48
C GLU A 108 4.77 -0.56 13.21
N GLN A 109 4.96 -1.59 12.38
CA GLN A 109 5.65 -1.46 11.10
C GLN A 109 4.86 -0.59 10.12
N ILE A 110 3.53 -0.75 10.08
CA ILE A 110 2.64 0.11 9.27
C ILE A 110 2.80 1.57 9.71
N HIS A 111 2.70 1.84 11.01
CA HIS A 111 2.83 3.20 11.56
C HIS A 111 4.21 3.82 11.27
N SER A 112 5.28 3.04 11.41
CA SER A 112 6.65 3.45 11.04
C SER A 112 6.76 3.76 9.54
N THR A 113 6.13 2.94 8.70
CA THR A 113 6.11 3.11 7.25
C THR A 113 5.34 4.35 6.85
N THR A 114 4.21 4.63 7.51
CA THR A 114 3.44 5.87 7.32
C THR A 114 4.27 7.09 7.68
N HIS A 115 5.01 7.07 8.79
CA HIS A 115 5.94 8.16 9.12
C HIS A 115 7.03 8.35 8.05
N ALA A 116 7.60 7.26 7.56
CA ALA A 116 8.60 7.32 6.49
C ALA A 116 8.01 7.89 5.19
N ALA A 117 6.81 7.46 4.81
CA ALA A 117 6.07 7.97 3.66
C ALA A 117 5.77 9.47 3.80
N LEU A 118 5.37 9.92 4.99
CA LEU A 118 5.08 11.33 5.25
C LEU A 118 6.35 12.19 5.10
N LYS A 119 7.47 11.71 5.67
CA LYS A 119 8.76 12.41 5.56
C LYS A 119 9.24 12.51 4.11
N GLU A 120 9.11 11.42 3.35
CA GLU A 120 9.47 11.36 1.93
C GLU A 120 8.57 12.30 1.10
N LEU A 121 7.26 12.27 1.32
CA LEU A 121 6.29 13.14 0.64
C LEU A 121 6.62 14.62 0.85
N LYS A 122 6.83 15.03 2.10
CA LYS A 122 7.22 16.41 2.45
C LYS A 122 8.51 16.84 1.77
N SER A 123 9.50 15.95 1.74
CA SER A 123 10.78 16.22 1.08
C SER A 123 10.59 16.46 -0.43
N ARG A 124 9.82 15.60 -1.09
CA ARG A 124 9.55 15.69 -2.53
C ARG A 124 8.77 16.94 -2.89
N ILE A 125 7.67 17.24 -2.17
CA ILE A 125 6.88 18.45 -2.41
C ILE A 125 7.75 19.69 -2.24
N LYS A 126 8.55 19.76 -1.17
CA LYS A 126 9.46 20.89 -0.95
C LYS A 126 10.44 21.08 -2.10
N ASN A 127 10.98 20.00 -2.66
CA ASN A 127 11.88 20.07 -3.82
C ASN A 127 11.14 20.51 -5.08
N LEU A 128 9.97 19.94 -5.38
CA LEU A 128 9.12 20.38 -6.51
C LEU A 128 8.79 21.87 -6.40
N THR A 129 8.37 22.35 -5.24
CA THR A 129 8.02 23.76 -5.04
C THR A 129 9.22 24.69 -5.27
N LYS A 130 10.44 24.27 -4.89
CA LYS A 130 11.66 25.04 -5.18
C LYS A 130 11.94 25.10 -6.68
N GLU A 131 11.84 23.97 -7.38
CA GLU A 131 12.05 23.90 -8.83
C GLU A 131 11.02 24.74 -9.58
N LEU A 132 9.75 24.67 -9.19
CA LEU A 132 8.67 25.48 -9.75
C LEU A 132 8.92 26.98 -9.54
N LYS A 133 9.38 27.41 -8.36
CA LYS A 133 9.73 28.82 -8.11
C LYS A 133 10.90 29.29 -8.98
N ALA A 134 11.91 28.44 -9.17
CA ALA A 134 13.03 28.74 -10.07
C ALA A 134 12.56 28.83 -11.53
N LEU A 135 11.68 27.92 -11.95
CA LEU A 135 11.10 27.90 -13.29
C LEU A 135 10.25 29.15 -13.56
N LYS A 136 9.34 29.51 -12.64
CA LYS A 136 8.54 30.74 -12.73
C LYS A 136 9.46 31.95 -12.91
N ARG A 137 10.48 32.11 -12.06
CA ARG A 137 11.47 33.21 -12.20
C ARG A 137 12.18 33.24 -13.56
N LYS A 138 12.49 32.09 -14.15
CA LYS A 138 13.16 32.00 -15.46
C LYS A 138 12.26 32.44 -16.63
N TYR A 139 10.96 32.18 -16.54
CA TYR A 139 10.01 32.40 -17.65
C TYR A 139 9.01 33.55 -17.41
N THR A 140 9.10 34.25 -16.27
CA THR A 140 8.35 35.48 -15.99
C THR A 140 9.25 36.73 -16.06
N LEU A 141 10.42 36.62 -16.71
CA LEU A 141 11.28 37.75 -17.09
C LEU A 141 10.89 38.27 -18.47
#